data_AF-A0A1Q3MC64-F1
#
_entry.id   AF-A0A1Q3MC64-F1
#
_cell.length_a   1.000
_cell.length_b   1.000
_cell.length_c   1.000
_cell.angle_alpha   90.00
_cell.angle_beta   90.00
_cell.angle_gamma   90.00
#
_symmetry.space_group_name_H-M   'P 1'
#
loop_
_entity.id
_entity.type
_entity.pdbx_description
1 polymer ?
#
loop_
_entity_poly.entity_id
_entity_poly.type
_entity_poly.pdbx_seq_one_letter_code
_entity_poly.pdbx_strand_id
1 'polypeptide(L)'
;MINTTYKLISRFNNKESTYGQYVEKEQIDIDRLKVMYSIYEQYYENTKFSIFADAFKKKSGAILIFNSETDEIVGFSTVVVQHFYLNGKDYTVLFSGDTVILRAFWGTRTLQSTMLKLMIKLRVKYPFNELYWLLISKGYKTYLLLANNYYVYYPNINDENQHLSSVIEHYCENFFGEYYDKEAGLLNFGDDYQPLKGEVAPITEEMRTKNPNIHFFEQKNPTWTVGTELPCIGRLGWKDIARFPVKLMTKPASKGRCEALLKNSANRREVLQ
;
A
#
# COMPACT_ATOMS: atom_id res chain seq x y z
N MET A 1 -29.56 34.11 -2.30
CA MET A 1 -30.10 32.74 -2.21
C MET A 1 -29.20 31.64 -2.80
N ILE A 2 -27.93 31.91 -3.15
CA ILE A 2 -27.03 30.92 -3.79
C ILE A 2 -26.05 30.25 -2.78
N ASN A 3 -25.82 30.86 -1.60
CA ASN A 3 -24.88 30.33 -0.59
C ASN A 3 -25.44 29.24 0.32
N THR A 4 -26.76 29.01 0.33
CA THR A 4 -27.38 28.00 1.20
C THR A 4 -27.33 26.60 0.56
N THR A 5 -27.38 26.52 -0.77
CA THR A 5 -27.43 25.26 -1.53
C THR A 5 -26.07 24.55 -1.56
N TYR A 6 -24.95 25.29 -1.59
CA TYR A 6 -23.61 24.71 -1.48
C TYR A 6 -23.32 24.08 -0.11
N LYS A 7 -23.86 24.67 0.98
CA LYS A 7 -23.78 24.08 2.32
C LYS A 7 -24.61 22.80 2.45
N LEU A 8 -25.75 22.71 1.75
CA LEU A 8 -26.60 21.53 1.76
C LEU A 8 -26.03 20.36 0.95
N ILE A 9 -25.33 20.61 -0.16
CA ILE A 9 -24.70 19.54 -0.96
C ILE A 9 -23.40 19.01 -0.28
N SER A 10 -22.76 19.81 0.59
CA SER A 10 -21.64 19.34 1.42
C SER A 10 -22.04 18.41 2.57
N ARG A 11 -23.33 18.33 2.92
CA ARG A 11 -23.87 17.54 4.04
C ARG A 11 -24.30 16.11 3.68
N PHE A 12 -24.13 15.69 2.42
CA PHE A 12 -24.54 14.35 1.96
C PHE A 12 -23.38 13.44 1.51
N ASN A 13 -22.15 13.73 1.96
CA ASN A 13 -21.01 12.81 1.84
C ASN A 13 -20.14 12.88 3.11
N ASN A 14 -20.71 12.47 4.26
CA ASN A 14 -19.94 12.22 5.49
C ASN A 14 -19.00 11.03 5.28
N LYS A 15 -17.89 11.24 4.57
CA LYS A 15 -16.66 10.50 4.89
C LYS A 15 -15.89 11.37 5.85
N GLU A 16 -15.64 10.81 7.03
CA GLU A 16 -14.85 11.45 8.07
C GLU A 16 -13.49 11.88 7.50
N SER A 17 -13.17 13.15 7.71
CA SER A 17 -11.91 13.74 7.25
C SER A 17 -10.75 13.04 7.95
N THR A 18 -9.62 12.87 7.27
CA THR A 18 -8.43 12.24 7.84
C THR A 18 -7.18 13.02 7.51
N TYR A 19 -6.20 12.96 8.39
CA TYR A 19 -4.84 13.41 8.14
C TYR A 19 -3.84 12.30 8.48
N GLY A 20 -2.60 12.43 8.02
CA GLY A 20 -1.60 11.39 8.22
C GLY A 20 -0.21 11.94 8.46
N GLN A 21 0.56 11.18 9.22
CA GLN A 21 1.92 11.50 9.63
C GLN A 21 2.79 10.25 9.62
N TYR A 22 4.03 10.38 9.14
CA TYR A 22 5.06 9.36 9.40
C TYR A 22 5.66 9.59 10.79
N VAL A 23 5.70 8.53 11.58
CA VAL A 23 6.25 8.50 12.93
C VAL A 23 7.36 7.45 12.96
N GLU A 24 8.55 7.86 13.42
CA GLU A 24 9.70 6.95 13.58
C GLU A 24 9.40 5.94 14.70
N LYS A 25 9.96 4.73 14.62
CA LYS A 25 9.59 3.66 15.56
C LYS A 25 9.84 4.04 17.02
N GLU A 26 10.86 4.85 17.28
CA GLU A 26 11.26 5.32 18.61
C GLU A 26 10.21 6.25 19.23
N GLN A 27 9.32 6.82 18.41
CA GLN A 27 8.24 7.71 18.81
C GLN A 27 6.86 7.02 18.85
N ILE A 28 6.82 5.71 18.62
CA ILE A 28 5.60 4.89 18.73
C ILE A 28 5.69 4.14 20.05
N ASP A 29 5.02 4.68 21.06
CA ASP A 29 4.89 4.05 22.37
C ASP A 29 3.99 2.80 22.32
N ILE A 30 3.95 2.11 23.46
CA ILE A 30 3.20 0.87 23.61
C ILE A 30 1.70 1.06 23.40
N ASP A 31 1.14 2.22 23.74
CA ASP A 31 -0.29 2.47 23.65
C ASP A 31 -0.72 2.73 22.21
N ARG A 32 0.07 3.50 21.45
CA ARG A 32 -0.10 3.62 19.99
C ARG A 32 0.06 2.27 19.30
N LEU A 33 1.02 1.46 19.73
CA LEU A 33 1.23 0.13 19.15
C LEU A 33 0.06 -0.81 19.42
N LYS A 34 -0.57 -0.75 20.62
CA LYS A 34 -1.81 -1.48 20.93
C LYS A 34 -2.97 -1.03 20.06
N VAL A 35 -3.11 0.27 19.79
CA VAL A 35 -4.15 0.79 18.88
C VAL A 35 -3.90 0.31 17.45
N MET A 36 -2.66 0.34 16.97
CA MET A 36 -2.32 -0.24 15.66
C MET A 36 -2.69 -1.72 15.61
N TYR A 37 -2.39 -2.49 16.66
CA TYR A 37 -2.74 -3.89 16.72
C TYR A 37 -4.26 -4.13 16.77
N SER A 38 -5.02 -3.34 17.53
CA SER A 38 -6.49 -3.48 17.60
C SER A 38 -7.17 -3.22 16.25
N ILE A 39 -6.56 -2.39 15.40
CA ILE A 39 -6.96 -2.25 14.00
C ILE A 39 -6.51 -3.46 13.19
N TYR A 40 -5.25 -3.89 13.32
CA TYR A 40 -4.67 -5.01 12.58
C TYR A 40 -5.45 -6.32 12.78
N GLU A 41 -5.76 -6.69 14.02
CA GLU A 41 -6.42 -7.96 14.35
C GLU A 41 -7.86 -8.05 13.79
N GLN A 42 -8.48 -6.94 13.40
CA GLN A 42 -9.77 -6.94 12.73
C GLN A 42 -9.70 -7.45 11.28
N TYR A 43 -8.51 -7.43 10.66
CA TYR A 43 -8.31 -7.76 9.25
C TYR A 43 -7.39 -8.96 9.01
N TYR A 44 -6.70 -9.46 10.02
CA TYR A 44 -5.77 -10.58 9.90
C TYR A 44 -6.13 -11.71 10.87
N GLU A 45 -5.88 -12.94 10.45
CA GLU A 45 -6.09 -14.15 11.25
C GLU A 45 -4.81 -14.58 11.97
N ASN A 46 -4.95 -15.41 13.00
CA ASN A 46 -3.84 -15.98 13.77
C ASN A 46 -2.87 -14.94 14.34
N THR A 47 -3.39 -13.77 14.71
CA THR A 47 -2.59 -12.65 15.20
C THR A 47 -2.48 -12.67 16.73
N LYS A 48 -1.34 -12.20 17.24
CA LYS A 48 -1.11 -11.92 18.66
C LYS A 48 -0.37 -10.60 18.79
N PHE A 49 -0.67 -9.83 19.83
CA PHE A 49 -0.01 -8.55 20.07
C PHE A 49 1.52 -8.68 20.17
N SER A 50 2.03 -9.72 20.84
CA SER A 50 3.48 -9.96 20.96
C SER A 50 4.15 -10.14 19.59
N ILE A 51 3.55 -10.94 18.70
CA ILE A 51 4.06 -11.18 17.34
C ILE A 51 4.10 -9.87 16.56
N PHE A 52 3.01 -9.08 16.62
CA PHE A 52 2.93 -7.79 15.95
C PHE A 52 3.98 -6.80 16.49
N ALA A 53 4.14 -6.73 17.81
CA ALA A 53 5.11 -5.84 18.45
C ALA A 53 6.56 -6.24 18.14
N ASP A 54 6.87 -7.54 18.12
CA ASP A 54 8.20 -8.04 17.77
C ASP A 54 8.52 -7.80 16.29
N ALA A 55 7.56 -8.00 15.40
CA ALA A 55 7.68 -7.63 13.99
C ALA A 55 7.90 -6.12 13.80
N PHE A 56 7.25 -5.29 14.63
CA PHE A 56 7.37 -3.84 14.57
C PHE A 56 8.78 -3.34 14.92
N LYS A 57 9.53 -4.01 15.81
CA LYS A 57 10.91 -3.64 16.18
C LYS A 57 11.87 -3.58 14.99
N LYS A 58 11.63 -4.42 13.97
CA LYS A 58 12.42 -4.50 12.73
C LYS A 58 12.07 -3.40 11.73
N LYS A 59 11.06 -2.56 12.02
CA LYS A 59 10.62 -1.48 11.12
C LYS A 59 11.43 -0.21 11.36
N SER A 60 11.30 0.76 10.46
CA SER A 60 11.81 2.13 10.64
C SER A 60 10.76 3.04 11.27
N GLY A 61 9.48 2.68 11.17
CA GLY A 61 8.37 3.42 11.74
C GLY A 61 7.05 3.04 11.09
N ALA A 62 6.06 3.93 11.20
CA ALA A 62 4.77 3.77 10.55
C ALA A 62 4.24 5.10 10.02
N ILE A 63 3.53 5.04 8.90
CA ILE A 63 2.57 6.07 8.54
C ILE A 63 1.32 5.82 9.37
N LEU A 64 0.95 6.76 10.24
CA LEU A 64 -0.29 6.74 11.00
C LEU A 64 -1.33 7.63 10.31
N ILE A 65 -2.58 7.18 10.32
CA ILE A 65 -3.73 7.88 9.76
C ILE A 65 -4.68 8.17 10.90
N PHE A 66 -5.07 9.42 11.03
CA PHE A 66 -5.89 9.92 12.11
C PHE A 66 -7.24 10.39 11.60
N ASN A 67 -8.27 10.20 12.42
CA ASN A 67 -9.53 10.92 12.25
C ASN A 67 -9.29 12.40 12.54
N SER A 68 -9.64 13.29 11.62
CA SER A 68 -9.45 14.73 11.81
C SER A 68 -10.35 15.33 12.89
N GLU A 69 -11.42 14.64 13.30
CA GLU A 69 -12.34 15.13 14.32
C GLU A 69 -11.96 14.65 15.73
N THR A 70 -11.59 13.37 15.88
CA THR A 70 -11.31 12.75 17.19
C THR A 70 -9.83 12.64 17.52
N ASP A 71 -8.95 12.84 16.54
CA ASP A 71 -7.50 12.62 16.64
C ASP A 71 -7.09 11.17 16.93
N GLU A 72 -8.03 10.23 16.77
CA GLU A 72 -7.78 8.80 16.97
C GLU A 72 -7.09 8.18 15.75
N ILE A 73 -6.23 7.19 15.99
CA ILE A 73 -5.63 6.39 14.91
C ILE A 73 -6.72 5.52 14.30
N VAL A 74 -6.92 5.66 12.99
CA VAL A 74 -7.93 4.90 12.22
C VAL A 74 -7.32 4.06 11.11
N GLY A 75 -6.00 4.08 10.99
CA GLY A 75 -5.24 3.24 10.07
C GLY A 75 -3.75 3.47 10.19
N PHE A 76 -2.98 2.56 9.61
CA PHE A 76 -1.54 2.68 9.55
C PHE A 76 -0.96 1.92 8.34
N SER A 77 0.30 2.22 8.03
CA SER A 77 1.15 1.42 7.15
C SER A 77 2.53 1.33 7.79
N THR A 78 3.00 0.12 8.10
CA THR A 78 4.37 -0.08 8.61
C THR A 78 5.37 0.15 7.49
N VAL A 79 6.52 0.71 7.86
CA VAL A 79 7.53 1.16 6.91
C VAL A 79 8.90 0.69 7.33
N VAL A 80 9.66 0.17 6.38
CA VAL A 80 11.11 -0.05 6.51
C VAL A 80 11.81 0.82 5.47
N VAL A 81 12.81 1.58 5.89
CA VAL A 81 13.72 2.30 5.00
C VAL A 81 15.05 1.58 5.07
N GLN A 82 15.47 0.99 3.94
CA GLN A 82 16.72 0.27 3.82
C GLN A 82 17.68 0.98 2.89
N HIS A 83 18.97 0.78 3.16
CA HIS A 83 20.07 1.27 2.36
C HIS A 83 20.99 0.10 2.00
N PHE A 84 21.40 0.04 0.74
CA PHE A 84 22.37 -0.94 0.27
C PHE A 84 23.10 -0.43 -0.96
N TYR A 85 24.25 -1.05 -1.25
CA TYR A 85 25.05 -0.76 -2.44
C TYR A 85 24.95 -1.93 -3.42
N LEU A 86 24.63 -1.63 -4.68
CA LEU A 86 24.50 -2.64 -5.73
C LEU A 86 24.97 -2.06 -7.06
N ASN A 87 25.79 -2.80 -7.81
CA ASN A 87 26.22 -2.46 -9.17
C ASN A 87 26.73 -1.01 -9.33
N GLY A 88 27.57 -0.53 -8.40
CA GLY A 88 28.15 0.80 -8.51
C GLY A 88 27.34 1.93 -7.87
N LYS A 89 26.17 1.65 -7.29
CA LYS A 89 25.20 2.67 -6.86
C LYS A 89 24.68 2.45 -5.44
N ASP A 90 24.44 3.56 -4.76
CA ASP A 90 23.75 3.59 -3.47
C ASP A 90 22.22 3.62 -3.66
N TYR A 91 21.53 2.71 -2.99
CA TYR A 91 20.08 2.59 -3.00
C TYR A 91 19.49 3.06 -1.67
N THR A 92 18.34 3.71 -1.77
CA THR A 92 17.41 3.94 -0.67
C THR A 92 16.08 3.33 -1.07
N VAL A 93 15.66 2.30 -0.35
CA VAL A 93 14.41 1.58 -0.63
C VAL A 93 13.47 1.77 0.55
N LEU A 94 12.28 2.29 0.28
CA LEU A 94 11.19 2.25 1.23
C LEU A 94 10.31 1.05 0.94
N PHE A 95 10.21 0.15 1.90
CA PHE A 95 9.28 -0.96 1.87
C PHE A 95 8.05 -0.66 2.73
N SER A 96 6.86 -0.79 2.15
CA SER A 96 5.60 -0.75 2.88
C SER A 96 5.15 -2.16 3.23
N GLY A 97 5.09 -2.46 4.53
CA GLY A 97 4.58 -3.73 5.05
C GLY A 97 3.08 -3.66 5.36
N ASP A 98 2.71 -4.18 6.54
CA ASP A 98 1.34 -4.23 7.04
C ASP A 98 0.64 -2.88 6.89
N THR A 99 -0.42 -2.87 6.08
CA THR A 99 -1.17 -1.66 5.72
C THR A 99 -2.65 -1.90 5.91
N VAL A 100 -3.25 -1.20 6.87
CA VAL A 100 -4.66 -1.35 7.24
C VAL A 100 -5.27 -0.01 7.52
N ILE A 101 -6.50 0.19 7.05
CA ILE A 101 -7.32 1.35 7.36
C ILE A 101 -8.69 0.80 7.76
N LEU A 102 -9.30 1.35 8.80
CA LEU A 102 -10.67 1.01 9.17
C LEU A 102 -11.62 1.24 7.98
N ARG A 103 -12.56 0.30 7.76
CA ARG A 103 -13.50 0.31 6.64
C ARG A 103 -14.23 1.64 6.44
N ALA A 104 -14.61 2.31 7.53
CA ALA A 104 -15.27 3.63 7.49
C ALA A 104 -14.45 4.69 6.74
N PHE A 105 -13.12 4.56 6.74
CA PHE A 105 -12.17 5.51 6.15
C PHE A 105 -11.55 5.01 4.83
N TRP A 106 -12.07 3.92 4.26
CA TRP A 106 -11.59 3.42 2.97
C TRP A 106 -11.81 4.43 1.85
N GLY A 107 -10.86 4.51 0.91
CA GLY A 107 -10.92 5.43 -0.23
C GLY A 107 -10.54 6.88 0.09
N THR A 108 -10.09 7.18 1.31
CA THR A 108 -9.34 8.40 1.60
C THR A 108 -8.01 8.41 0.82
N ARG A 109 -7.46 9.60 0.56
CA ARG A 109 -6.16 9.76 -0.12
C ARG A 109 -4.99 9.99 0.85
N THR A 110 -5.25 9.85 2.15
CA THR A 110 -4.36 10.28 3.23
C THR A 110 -3.11 9.42 3.34
N LEU A 111 -3.24 8.11 3.15
CA LEU A 111 -2.09 7.22 3.09
C LEU A 111 -1.16 7.58 1.93
N GLN A 112 -1.73 7.77 0.73
CA GLN A 112 -0.96 8.05 -0.49
C GLN A 112 -0.27 9.42 -0.40
N SER A 113 -0.96 10.45 0.12
CA SER A 113 -0.37 11.77 0.29
C SER A 113 0.72 11.78 1.36
N THR A 114 0.55 11.03 2.46
CA THR A 114 1.55 10.91 3.52
C THR A 114 2.77 10.10 3.06
N MET A 115 2.55 9.02 2.31
CA MET A 115 3.62 8.26 1.66
C MET A 115 4.43 9.15 0.71
N LEU A 116 3.77 9.97 -0.11
CA LEU A 116 4.47 10.92 -0.99
C LEU A 116 5.33 11.92 -0.20
N LYS A 117 4.80 12.48 0.90
CA LYS A 117 5.56 13.38 1.77
C LYS A 117 6.81 12.70 2.34
N LEU A 118 6.68 11.46 2.79
CA LEU A 118 7.80 10.66 3.29
C LEU A 118 8.83 10.39 2.18
N MET A 119 8.38 10.05 0.98
CA MET A 119 9.24 9.86 -0.19
C MET A 119 10.01 11.13 -0.54
N ILE A 120 9.36 12.30 -0.52
CA ILE A 120 10.03 13.58 -0.76
C ILE A 120 11.07 13.86 0.33
N LYS A 121 10.74 13.62 1.61
CA LYS A 121 11.69 13.76 2.74
C LYS A 121 12.92 12.89 2.52
N LEU A 122 12.74 11.63 2.13
CA LEU A 122 13.85 10.71 1.83
C LEU A 122 14.65 11.15 0.60
N ARG A 123 13.99 11.63 -0.45
CA ARG A 123 14.67 12.15 -1.64
C ARG A 123 15.54 13.36 -1.33
N VAL A 124 15.08 14.26 -0.45
CA VAL A 124 15.89 15.41 -0.01
C VAL A 124 17.06 14.96 0.87
N LYS A 125 16.85 13.98 1.76
CA LYS A 125 17.90 13.43 2.64
C LYS A 125 18.97 12.65 1.88
N TYR A 126 18.58 11.95 0.80
CA TYR A 126 19.45 11.11 -0.03
C TYR A 126 19.33 11.53 -1.51
N PRO A 127 19.84 12.71 -1.90
CA PRO A 127 19.57 13.31 -3.20
C PRO A 127 20.19 12.54 -4.38
N PHE A 128 21.30 11.84 -4.14
CA PHE A 128 22.07 11.11 -5.15
C PHE A 128 21.78 9.61 -5.18
N ASN A 129 21.12 9.06 -4.16
CA ASN A 129 20.77 7.65 -4.12
C ASN A 129 19.67 7.35 -5.15
N GLU A 130 19.68 6.12 -5.62
CA GLU A 130 18.55 5.55 -6.32
C GLU A 130 17.42 5.32 -5.30
N LEU A 131 16.28 6.00 -5.46
CA LEU A 131 15.15 5.93 -4.52
C LEU A 131 14.01 5.12 -5.12
N TYR A 132 13.59 4.09 -4.40
CA TYR A 132 12.50 3.21 -4.80
C TYR A 132 11.49 2.98 -3.68
N TRP A 133 10.25 2.76 -4.08
CA TRP A 133 9.24 2.11 -3.24
C TRP A 133 9.16 0.64 -3.62
N LEU A 134 9.33 -0.25 -2.64
CA LEU A 134 9.15 -1.69 -2.79
C LEU A 134 7.88 -2.11 -2.05
N LEU A 135 7.12 -3.00 -2.68
CA LEU A 135 5.96 -3.63 -2.10
C LEU A 135 5.93 -5.11 -2.50
N ILE A 136 5.27 -5.92 -1.68
CA ILE A 136 4.98 -7.31 -1.99
C ILE A 136 3.49 -7.39 -2.30
N SER A 137 3.18 -7.82 -3.52
CA SER A 137 1.82 -7.81 -4.04
C SER A 137 1.16 -9.15 -3.74
N LYS A 138 0.47 -9.23 -2.60
CA LYS A 138 -0.44 -10.33 -2.25
C LYS A 138 -1.59 -10.52 -3.25
N GLY A 139 -1.97 -9.48 -3.97
CA GLY A 139 -3.05 -9.56 -4.95
C GLY A 139 -3.02 -8.45 -5.98
N TYR A 140 -3.83 -8.62 -7.04
CA TYR A 140 -3.83 -7.73 -8.20
C TYR A 140 -4.12 -6.27 -7.84
N LYS A 141 -4.91 -5.99 -6.79
CA LYS A 141 -5.20 -4.61 -6.36
C LYS A 141 -3.93 -3.88 -5.90
N THR A 142 -3.06 -4.57 -5.17
CA THR A 142 -1.78 -4.02 -4.69
C THR A 142 -0.84 -3.81 -5.87
N TYR A 143 -0.74 -4.78 -6.78
CA TYR A 143 0.04 -4.62 -8.02
C TYR A 143 -0.45 -3.42 -8.86
N LEU A 144 -1.77 -3.24 -9.00
CA LEU A 144 -2.34 -2.11 -9.72
C LEU A 144 -2.03 -0.75 -9.07
N LEU A 145 -1.73 -0.68 -7.77
CA LEU A 145 -1.24 0.56 -7.16
C LEU A 145 0.13 0.93 -7.75
N LEU A 146 1.01 -0.03 -7.99
CA LEU A 146 2.28 0.22 -8.64
C LEU A 146 2.07 0.58 -10.12
N ALA A 147 1.47 -0.33 -10.89
CA ALA A 147 1.38 -0.25 -12.35
C ALA A 147 0.63 1.02 -12.84
N ASN A 148 -0.37 1.49 -12.09
CA ASN A 148 -1.12 2.70 -12.47
C ASN A 148 -0.49 4.01 -11.98
N ASN A 149 0.51 3.97 -11.09
CA ASN A 149 1.06 5.18 -10.46
C ASN A 149 2.51 5.45 -10.85
N TYR A 150 3.29 4.45 -11.23
CA TYR A 150 4.71 4.60 -11.52
C TYR A 150 5.01 4.59 -13.02
N TYR A 151 6.03 5.36 -13.43
CA TYR A 151 6.52 5.36 -14.82
C TYR A 151 7.60 4.31 -15.03
N VAL A 152 8.52 4.21 -14.07
CA VAL A 152 9.58 3.19 -14.05
C VAL A 152 9.27 2.26 -12.90
N TYR A 153 8.88 1.04 -13.23
CA TYR A 153 8.52 0.01 -12.26
C TYR A 153 8.78 -1.38 -12.82
N TYR A 154 8.83 -2.36 -11.93
CA TYR A 154 9.00 -3.76 -12.23
C TYR A 154 8.17 -4.61 -11.25
N PRO A 155 7.59 -5.75 -11.69
CA PRO A 155 7.50 -6.20 -13.08
C PRO A 155 6.56 -5.32 -13.90
N ASN A 156 6.85 -5.17 -15.19
CA ASN A 156 6.11 -4.30 -16.12
C ASN A 156 5.55 -5.12 -17.28
N ILE A 157 4.29 -4.86 -17.66
CA ILE A 157 3.59 -5.61 -18.71
C ILE A 157 4.23 -5.48 -20.10
N ASN A 158 4.88 -4.34 -20.39
CA ASN A 158 5.56 -4.09 -21.66
C ASN A 158 7.02 -4.58 -21.63
N ASP A 159 7.40 -5.36 -20.62
CA ASP A 159 8.75 -5.85 -20.39
C ASP A 159 9.81 -4.75 -20.20
N GLU A 160 9.38 -3.52 -19.91
CA GLU A 160 10.30 -2.41 -19.63
C GLU A 160 10.94 -2.54 -18.24
N ASN A 161 12.12 -1.92 -18.06
CA ASN A 161 12.82 -1.82 -16.77
C ASN A 161 13.29 -3.15 -16.15
N GLN A 162 13.61 -4.17 -16.97
CA GLN A 162 14.13 -5.46 -16.50
C GLN A 162 15.36 -5.35 -15.62
N HIS A 163 16.19 -4.31 -15.77
CA HIS A 163 17.34 -4.06 -14.89
C HIS A 163 16.96 -4.00 -13.39
N LEU A 164 15.71 -3.70 -13.05
CA LEU A 164 15.20 -3.67 -11.69
C LEU A 164 14.99 -5.07 -11.08
N SER A 165 14.99 -6.14 -11.89
CA SER A 165 14.90 -7.51 -11.37
C SER A 165 16.06 -7.81 -10.42
N SER A 166 17.28 -7.42 -10.79
CA SER A 166 18.48 -7.57 -9.94
C SER A 166 18.38 -6.84 -8.60
N VAL A 167 17.65 -5.71 -8.56
CA VAL A 167 17.42 -4.94 -7.34
C VAL A 167 16.39 -5.64 -6.44
N ILE A 168 15.32 -6.18 -7.05
CA ILE A 168 14.32 -7.01 -6.35
C ILE A 168 14.98 -8.27 -5.78
N GLU A 169 15.72 -9.00 -6.60
CA GLU A 169 16.40 -10.24 -6.22
C GLU A 169 17.35 -9.98 -5.04
N HIS A 170 18.23 -8.99 -5.17
CA HIS A 170 19.11 -8.59 -4.08
C HIS A 170 18.35 -8.25 -2.79
N TYR A 171 17.27 -7.47 -2.90
CA TYR A 171 16.46 -7.10 -1.74
C TYR A 171 15.79 -8.34 -1.11
N CYS A 172 15.18 -9.19 -1.92
CA CYS A 172 14.48 -10.38 -1.45
C CYS A 172 15.43 -11.40 -0.85
N GLU A 173 16.60 -11.65 -1.43
CA GLU A 173 17.62 -12.54 -0.87
C GLU A 173 18.12 -12.05 0.50
N ASN A 174 18.32 -10.74 0.66
CA ASN A 174 18.87 -10.18 1.91
C ASN A 174 17.82 -10.02 3.03
N PHE A 175 16.56 -9.74 2.70
CA PHE A 175 15.53 -9.38 3.68
C PHE A 175 14.41 -10.41 3.81
N PHE A 176 14.29 -11.33 2.83
CA PHE A 176 13.27 -12.37 2.78
C PHE A 176 13.85 -13.71 2.28
N GLY A 177 15.16 -13.95 2.43
CA GLY A 177 15.85 -15.07 1.79
C GLY A 177 15.25 -16.45 2.08
N GLU A 178 14.72 -16.65 3.29
CA GLU A 178 14.04 -17.91 3.69
C GLU A 178 12.74 -18.16 2.91
N TYR A 179 12.09 -17.10 2.42
CA TYR A 179 10.79 -17.15 1.75
C TYR A 179 10.88 -16.90 0.24
N TYR A 180 12.05 -16.49 -0.27
CA TYR A 180 12.20 -16.06 -1.66
C TYR A 180 12.58 -17.23 -2.57
N ASP A 181 11.64 -17.60 -3.45
CA ASP A 181 11.91 -18.50 -4.55
C ASP A 181 12.48 -17.70 -5.72
N LYS A 182 13.79 -17.85 -5.95
CA LYS A 182 14.52 -17.16 -7.00
C LYS A 182 14.12 -17.59 -8.40
N GLU A 183 13.79 -18.87 -8.61
CA GLU A 183 13.40 -19.38 -9.92
C GLU A 183 12.01 -18.86 -10.30
N ALA A 184 11.08 -18.86 -9.35
CA ALA A 184 9.75 -18.30 -9.57
C ALA A 184 9.73 -16.76 -9.52
N GLY A 185 10.68 -16.14 -8.82
CA GLY A 185 10.68 -14.71 -8.52
C GLY A 185 9.56 -14.30 -7.55
N LEU A 186 9.15 -15.21 -6.67
CA LEU A 186 8.00 -15.05 -5.77
C LEU A 186 8.40 -15.25 -4.31
N LEU A 187 7.62 -14.64 -3.42
CA LEU A 187 7.73 -14.90 -1.98
C LEU A 187 6.66 -15.91 -1.58
N ASN A 188 7.08 -16.97 -0.91
CA ASN A 188 6.22 -17.96 -0.29
C ASN A 188 6.49 -18.01 1.22
N PHE A 189 5.57 -17.45 2.00
CA PHE A 189 5.66 -17.42 3.45
C PHE A 189 5.18 -18.70 4.14
N GLY A 190 4.63 -19.66 3.38
CA GLY A 190 4.14 -20.93 3.92
C GLY A 190 3.15 -20.76 5.08
N ASP A 191 3.34 -21.57 6.13
CA ASP A 191 2.51 -21.56 7.34
C ASP A 191 2.87 -20.44 8.34
N ASP A 192 4.01 -19.74 8.15
CA ASP A 192 4.41 -18.60 8.98
C ASP A 192 3.56 -17.34 8.70
N TYR A 193 2.61 -17.46 7.77
CA TYR A 193 1.82 -16.39 7.22
C TYR A 193 0.64 -15.98 8.11
N GLN A 194 0.37 -14.67 8.20
CA GLN A 194 -0.88 -14.15 8.74
C GLN A 194 -1.82 -13.80 7.57
N PRO A 195 -2.77 -14.69 7.20
CA PRO A 195 -3.67 -14.40 6.11
C PRO A 195 -4.61 -13.23 6.46
N LEU A 196 -5.07 -12.54 5.43
CA LEU A 196 -6.14 -11.55 5.60
C LEU A 196 -7.43 -12.32 5.91
N LYS A 197 -8.27 -11.77 6.80
CA LYS A 197 -9.61 -12.28 7.07
C LYS A 197 -10.45 -12.21 5.80
N GLY A 198 -10.88 -13.38 5.33
CA GLY A 198 -11.70 -13.55 4.14
C GLY A 198 -10.91 -13.78 2.85
N GLU A 199 -11.61 -14.31 1.84
CA GLU A 199 -11.01 -14.66 0.56
C GLU A 199 -10.54 -13.42 -0.22
N VAL A 200 -9.36 -13.51 -0.83
CA VAL A 200 -8.95 -12.52 -1.82
C VAL A 200 -9.92 -12.63 -2.99
N ALA A 201 -10.57 -11.51 -3.35
CA ALA A 201 -11.57 -11.50 -4.41
C ALA A 201 -11.01 -12.15 -5.69
N PRO A 202 -11.66 -13.19 -6.24
CA PRO A 202 -11.15 -13.93 -7.39
C PRO A 202 -11.02 -13.01 -8.61
N ILE A 203 -9.99 -13.24 -9.44
CA ILE A 203 -9.86 -12.59 -10.74
C ILE A 203 -10.86 -13.27 -11.70
N THR A 204 -11.82 -12.51 -12.19
CA THR A 204 -12.79 -13.00 -13.18
C THR A 204 -12.26 -12.85 -14.61
N GLU A 205 -12.80 -13.62 -15.55
CA GLU A 205 -12.44 -13.53 -16.97
C GLU A 205 -12.70 -12.13 -17.56
N GLU A 206 -13.79 -11.50 -17.13
CA GLU A 206 -14.11 -10.12 -17.48
C GLU A 206 -13.01 -9.15 -17.02
N MET A 207 -12.46 -9.34 -15.81
CA MET A 207 -11.39 -8.50 -15.27
C MET A 207 -10.08 -8.67 -16.05
N ARG A 208 -9.73 -9.90 -16.46
CA ARG A 208 -8.56 -10.18 -17.31
C ARG A 208 -8.66 -9.43 -18.63
N THR A 209 -9.82 -9.54 -19.29
CA THR A 209 -10.08 -8.90 -20.58
C THR A 209 -10.07 -7.37 -20.48
N LYS A 210 -10.69 -6.80 -19.44
CA LYS A 210 -10.81 -5.34 -19.29
C LYS A 210 -9.53 -4.65 -18.81
N ASN A 211 -8.62 -5.37 -18.15
CA ASN A 211 -7.42 -4.78 -17.59
C ASN A 211 -6.21 -5.71 -17.79
N PRO A 212 -5.40 -5.47 -18.82
CA PRO A 212 -4.20 -6.27 -19.12
C PRO A 212 -3.23 -6.40 -17.94
N ASN A 213 -3.14 -5.39 -17.07
CA ASN A 213 -2.29 -5.45 -15.88
C ASN A 213 -2.77 -6.50 -14.86
N ILE A 214 -4.07 -6.78 -14.77
CA ILE A 214 -4.59 -7.84 -13.89
C ILE A 214 -4.18 -9.21 -14.45
N HIS A 215 -4.33 -9.40 -15.75
CA HIS A 215 -3.93 -10.64 -16.40
C HIS A 215 -2.42 -10.87 -16.29
N PHE A 216 -1.61 -9.85 -16.52
CA PHE A 216 -0.16 -9.92 -16.35
C PHE A 216 0.26 -10.25 -14.91
N PHE A 217 -0.41 -9.68 -13.90
CA PHE A 217 -0.16 -10.05 -12.50
C PHE A 217 -0.39 -11.54 -12.25
N GLU A 218 -1.50 -12.08 -12.74
CA GLU A 218 -1.85 -13.50 -12.59
C GLU A 218 -0.86 -14.40 -13.32
N GLN A 219 -0.36 -13.99 -14.49
CA GLN A 219 0.70 -14.72 -15.20
C GLN A 219 2.03 -14.72 -14.44
N LYS A 220 2.40 -13.59 -13.81
CA LYS A 220 3.63 -13.48 -13.03
C LYS A 220 3.55 -14.14 -11.66
N ASN A 221 2.36 -14.31 -11.12
CA ASN A 221 2.13 -15.01 -9.88
C ASN A 221 0.94 -15.97 -10.01
N PRO A 222 1.12 -17.14 -10.66
CA PRO A 222 0.03 -18.11 -10.87
C PRO A 222 -0.49 -18.72 -9.57
N THR A 223 0.30 -18.66 -8.50
CA THR A 223 0.00 -19.21 -7.17
C THR A 223 -0.56 -18.16 -6.20
N TRP A 224 -0.92 -16.97 -6.67
CA TRP A 224 -1.42 -15.88 -5.81
C TRP A 224 -2.64 -16.27 -4.96
N THR A 225 -3.47 -17.21 -5.44
CA THR A 225 -4.64 -17.73 -4.71
C THR A 225 -4.26 -18.57 -3.50
N VAL A 226 -3.09 -19.22 -3.51
CA VAL A 226 -2.54 -19.98 -2.37
C VAL A 226 -1.65 -19.12 -1.47
N GLY A 227 -1.53 -17.82 -1.75
CA GLY A 227 -0.91 -16.84 -0.85
C GLY A 227 0.54 -16.45 -1.17
N THR A 228 1.10 -16.89 -2.29
CA THR A 228 2.40 -16.35 -2.75
C THR A 228 2.27 -14.89 -3.12
N GLU A 229 3.33 -14.12 -2.89
CA GLU A 229 3.35 -12.68 -3.13
C GLU A 229 4.37 -12.31 -4.19
N LEU A 230 4.00 -11.37 -5.07
CA LEU A 230 4.87 -10.89 -6.14
C LEU A 230 5.66 -9.66 -5.67
N PRO A 231 6.99 -9.73 -5.53
CA PRO A 231 7.82 -8.56 -5.23
C PRO A 231 7.74 -7.55 -6.38
N CYS A 232 7.58 -6.29 -6.02
CA CYS A 232 7.24 -5.22 -6.94
C CYS A 232 8.00 -3.95 -6.52
N ILE A 233 8.59 -3.23 -7.48
CA ILE A 233 9.40 -2.04 -7.21
C ILE A 233 9.06 -0.90 -8.16
N GLY A 234 8.96 0.32 -7.63
CA GLY A 234 8.67 1.54 -8.37
C GLY A 234 9.68 2.63 -8.07
N ARG A 235 10.25 3.23 -9.13
CA ARG A 235 11.23 4.30 -8.99
C ARG A 235 10.56 5.62 -8.63
N LEU A 236 11.15 6.37 -7.71
CA LEU A 236 10.83 7.77 -7.47
C LEU A 236 12.03 8.66 -7.74
N GLY A 237 12.39 8.81 -9.01
CA GLY A 237 13.38 9.77 -9.48
C GLY A 237 12.92 11.22 -9.35
N TRP A 238 13.85 12.18 -9.41
CA TRP A 238 13.52 13.61 -9.47
C TRP A 238 12.52 13.94 -10.59
N LYS A 239 12.69 13.32 -11.77
CA LYS A 239 11.75 13.46 -12.90
C LYS A 239 10.36 12.91 -12.58
N ASP A 240 10.27 11.85 -11.78
CA ASP A 240 9.01 11.21 -11.41
C ASP A 240 8.23 12.09 -10.41
N ILE A 241 8.94 12.69 -9.44
CA ILE A 241 8.38 13.64 -8.46
C ILE A 241 7.85 14.89 -9.16
N ALA A 242 8.62 15.47 -10.09
CA ALA A 242 8.20 16.67 -10.83
C ALA A 242 6.91 16.44 -11.66
N ARG A 243 6.67 15.20 -12.12
CA ARG A 243 5.48 14.82 -12.89
C ARG A 243 4.27 14.48 -12.02
N PHE A 244 4.47 14.24 -10.72
CA PHE A 244 3.44 13.75 -9.81
C PHE A 244 2.23 14.70 -9.67
N PRO A 245 2.38 16.04 -9.58
CA PRO A 245 1.24 16.96 -9.50
C PRO A 245 0.30 16.87 -10.70
N VAL A 246 0.85 16.72 -11.91
CA VAL A 246 0.09 16.61 -13.16
C VAL A 246 -0.78 15.35 -13.18
N LYS A 247 -0.25 14.23 -12.66
CA LYS A 247 -0.98 12.95 -12.57
C LYS A 247 -2.09 12.97 -11.51
N LEU A 248 -1.91 13.73 -10.43
CA LEU A 248 -2.90 13.89 -9.36
C LEU A 248 -4.13 14.70 -9.82
N MET A 249 -3.92 15.69 -10.68
CA MET A 249 -4.98 16.54 -11.24
C MET A 249 -5.78 15.85 -12.37
N THR A 250 -5.16 14.91 -13.08
CA THR A 250 -5.76 14.24 -14.25
C THR A 250 -6.42 12.90 -13.92
N LYS A 251 -6.24 12.37 -12.69
CA LYS A 251 -6.82 11.07 -12.32
C LYS A 251 -8.32 11.19 -12.02
N PRO A 252 -9.20 10.44 -12.75
CA PRO A 252 -10.61 10.35 -12.42
C PRO A 252 -10.81 9.78 -11.00
N ALA A 253 -11.95 10.09 -10.38
CA ALA A 253 -12.29 9.56 -9.06
C ALA A 253 -12.24 8.03 -9.07
N SER A 254 -11.61 7.42 -8.06
CA SER A 254 -11.45 5.97 -7.93
C SER A 254 -12.80 5.24 -8.04
N LYS A 255 -12.90 4.19 -8.87
CA LYS A 255 -14.10 3.32 -8.95
C LYS A 255 -14.45 2.67 -7.60
N GLY A 256 -13.44 2.37 -6.77
CA GLY A 256 -13.66 1.91 -5.39
C GLY A 256 -14.36 2.95 -4.50
N ARG A 257 -14.26 4.24 -4.84
CA ARG A 257 -15.07 5.29 -4.22
C ARG A 257 -16.55 5.11 -4.58
N CYS A 258 -16.87 4.79 -5.83
CA CYS A 258 -18.24 4.57 -6.28
C CYS A 258 -18.82 3.26 -5.73
N GLU A 259 -18.08 2.16 -5.73
CA GLU A 259 -18.53 0.86 -5.21
C GLU A 259 -18.78 0.88 -3.69
N ALA A 260 -17.90 1.54 -2.91
CA ALA A 260 -18.11 1.72 -1.48
C ALA A 260 -19.34 2.61 -1.17
N LEU A 261 -19.58 3.64 -2.00
CA LEU A 261 -20.78 4.48 -1.88
C LEU A 261 -22.05 3.71 -2.21
N LEU A 262 -22.03 2.85 -3.23
CA LEU A 262 -23.16 2.01 -3.62
C LEU A 262 -23.50 0.97 -2.53
N LYS A 263 -22.51 0.27 -1.98
CA LYS A 263 -22.73 -0.69 -0.87
C LYS A 263 -23.25 -0.02 0.41
N ASN A 264 -22.71 1.14 0.80
CA ASN A 264 -23.20 1.86 1.98
C ASN A 264 -24.60 2.45 1.79
N SER A 265 -25.03 2.71 0.55
CA SER A 265 -26.40 3.16 0.26
C SER A 265 -27.41 2.01 0.25
N ALA A 266 -27.00 0.80 -0.14
CA ALA A 266 -27.83 -0.40 -0.09
C ALA A 266 -28.09 -0.84 1.36
N ASN A 267 -27.06 -0.91 2.20
CA ASN A 267 -27.22 -1.27 3.62
C ASN A 267 -28.08 -0.28 4.42
N ARG A 268 -28.14 1.01 4.04
CA ARG A 268 -29.03 1.98 4.70
C ARG A 268 -30.49 1.82 4.31
N ARG A 269 -30.80 1.25 3.14
CA ARG A 269 -32.18 1.00 2.71
C ARG A 269 -32.78 -0.23 3.36
N GLU A 270 -31.97 -1.24 3.65
CA GLU A 270 -32.40 -2.45 4.37
C GLU A 270 -32.62 -2.22 5.88
N VAL A 271 -31.96 -1.23 6.49
CA VAL A 271 -32.16 -0.87 7.91
C VAL A 271 -33.39 0.03 8.13
N LEU A 272 -34.01 0.52 7.05
CA LEU A 272 -35.19 1.40 7.08
C LEU A 272 -36.46 0.72 6.54
N GLN A 273 -36.44 -0.60 6.35
CA GLN A 273 -37.61 -1.46 6.14
C GLN A 273 -37.81 -2.36 7.35
#